data_AF-A0A3A8ZKA2-F1
#
_entry.id   AF-A0A3A8ZKA2-F1
#
_cell.length_a   1.000
_cell.length_b   1.000
_cell.length_c   1.000
_cell.angle_alpha   90.00
_cell.angle_beta   90.00
_cell.angle_gamma   90.00
#
_symmetry.space_group_name_H-M   'P 1'
#
loop_
_entity.id
_entity.type
_entity.pdbx_description
1 polymer ?
#
loop_
_entity_poly.entity_id
_entity_poly.type
_entity_poly.pdbx_seq_one_letter_code
_entity_poly.pdbx_strand_id
1 'polypeptide(L)'
;MSPQEQLTMMGKQLEIILKQLANLQRLVVSKNGGAPKVVYQPVVIGVKDVSSSQLLDAYKKGLNLEQLCQLADGKYTAEQIVKKLQKMGVR
;
A
#
# COMPACT_ATOMS: atom_id res chain seq x y z
N MET A 1 33.20 -9.62 37.92
CA MET A 1 33.72 -9.31 36.57
C MET A 1 34.99 -8.52 36.73
N SER A 2 36.05 -8.92 36.04
CA SER A 2 37.29 -8.16 35.99
C SER A 2 37.15 -6.93 35.09
N PRO A 3 37.95 -5.87 35.32
CA PRO A 3 38.02 -4.74 34.40
C PRO A 3 38.33 -5.14 32.96
N GLN A 4 39.11 -6.22 32.76
CA GLN A 4 39.40 -6.76 31.42
C GLN A 4 38.15 -7.36 30.74
N GLU A 5 37.31 -8.06 31.51
CA GLU A 5 36.04 -8.60 30.99
C GLU A 5 35.08 -7.49 30.59
N GLN A 6 35.01 -6.40 31.36
CA GLN A 6 34.19 -5.23 31.04
C GLN A 6 34.67 -4.54 29.74
N LEU A 7 35.98 -4.33 29.58
CA LEU A 7 36.55 -3.76 28.35
C LEU A 7 36.24 -4.63 27.12
N THR A 8 36.34 -5.94 27.27
CA THR A 8 36.04 -6.89 26.18
C THR A 8 34.55 -6.85 25.82
N MET A 9 33.67 -6.75 26.81
CA MET A 9 32.23 -6.64 26.59
C MET A 9 31.86 -5.32 25.89
N MET A 10 32.46 -4.19 26.31
CA MET A 10 32.26 -2.90 25.66
C MET A 10 32.77 -2.89 24.21
N GLY A 11 33.90 -3.54 23.94
CA GLY A 11 34.42 -3.70 22.57
C GLY A 11 33.44 -4.43 21.66
N LYS A 12 32.83 -5.52 22.14
CA LYS A 12 31.79 -6.25 21.40
C LYS A 12 30.53 -5.42 21.17
N GLN A 13 30.11 -4.63 22.17
CA GLN A 13 28.96 -3.73 22.03
C GLN A 13 29.21 -2.66 20.96
N LEU A 14 30.42 -2.09 20.91
CA LEU A 14 30.81 -1.12 19.88
C LEU A 14 30.77 -1.73 18.48
N GLU A 15 31.27 -2.94 18.29
CA GLU A 15 31.19 -3.63 16.99
C GLU A 15 29.75 -3.84 16.51
N ILE A 16 28.84 -4.21 17.42
CA ILE A 16 27.42 -4.39 17.11
C ILE A 16 26.79 -3.06 16.68
N ILE A 17 27.08 -1.97 17.40
CA ILE A 17 26.57 -0.64 17.08
C ILE A 17 27.09 -0.18 15.71
N LEU A 18 28.36 -0.40 15.40
CA LEU A 18 28.94 -0.07 14.09
C LEU A 18 28.27 -0.84 12.95
N LYS A 19 27.98 -2.14 13.14
CA LYS A 19 27.24 -2.95 12.16
C LYS A 19 25.81 -2.43 11.95
N GLN A 20 25.13 -2.05 13.02
CA GLN A 20 23.77 -1.47 12.93
C GLN A 20 23.79 -0.13 12.18
N LEU A 21 24.79 0.72 12.43
CA LEU A 21 24.93 2.01 11.76
C LEU A 21 25.19 1.84 10.26
N ALA A 22 26.03 0.89 9.86
CA ALA A 22 26.28 0.56 8.46
C ALA A 22 25.02 0.00 7.75
N ASN A 23 24.18 -0.75 8.46
CA ASN A 23 22.90 -1.22 7.93
C ASN A 23 21.90 -0.08 7.71
N LEU A 24 21.81 0.86 8.66
CA LEU A 24 20.96 2.05 8.52
C LEU A 24 21.42 2.93 7.36
N GLN A 25 22.73 3.17 7.22
CA GLN A 25 23.28 3.93 6.09
C GLN A 25 22.92 3.27 4.75
N ARG A 26 23.04 1.95 4.62
CA ARG A 26 22.62 1.22 3.42
C ARG A 26 21.12 1.38 3.14
N LEU A 27 20.27 1.33 4.15
CA LEU A 27 18.82 1.52 3.97
C LEU A 27 18.46 2.94 3.52
N VAL A 28 19.14 3.95 4.07
CA VAL A 28 18.92 5.37 3.71
C VAL A 28 19.43 5.66 2.30
N VAL A 29 20.62 5.18 1.94
CA VAL A 29 21.18 5.34 0.59
C VAL A 29 20.32 4.62 -0.46
N SER A 30 19.87 3.40 -0.17
CA SER A 30 18.94 2.67 -1.05
C SER A 30 17.57 3.36 -1.20
N LYS A 31 17.14 4.15 -0.21
CA LYS A 31 15.89 4.93 -0.29
C LYS A 31 16.07 6.28 -1.00
N ASN A 32 17.23 6.91 -0.89
CA ASN A 32 17.49 8.23 -1.46
C ASN A 32 18.11 8.19 -2.87
N GLY A 33 18.65 7.05 -3.30
CA GLY A 33 19.24 6.86 -4.64
C GLY A 33 18.25 6.40 -5.72
N GLY A 34 17.03 6.02 -5.34
CA GLY A 34 15.94 5.77 -6.28
C GLY A 34 15.09 7.03 -6.39
N ALA A 35 14.94 7.58 -7.59
CA ALA A 35 13.98 8.65 -7.86
C ALA A 35 12.65 8.33 -7.16
N PRO A 36 11.99 9.32 -6.52
CA PRO A 36 10.73 9.08 -5.81
C PRO A 36 9.81 8.34 -6.78
N LYS A 37 9.53 7.07 -6.46
CA LYS A 37 8.63 6.26 -7.26
C LYS A 37 7.25 6.86 -7.02
N VAL A 38 6.87 7.80 -7.87
CA VAL A 38 5.55 8.41 -7.88
C VAL A 38 4.57 7.28 -8.19
N VAL A 39 4.06 6.65 -7.13
CA VAL A 39 2.98 5.69 -7.24
C VAL A 39 1.74 6.52 -7.48
N TYR A 40 1.35 6.67 -8.75
CA TYR A 40 0.02 7.18 -9.09
C TYR A 40 -1.01 6.17 -8.58
N GLN A 41 -1.47 6.37 -7.35
CA GLN A 41 -2.60 5.65 -6.83
C GLN A 41 -3.85 6.30 -7.43
N PRO A 42 -4.64 5.60 -8.26
CA PRO A 42 -5.89 6.15 -8.77
C PRO A 42 -6.80 6.40 -7.56
N VAL A 43 -6.96 7.68 -7.20
CA VAL A 43 -7.92 8.11 -6.19
C VAL A 43 -9.29 7.99 -6.82
N VAL A 44 -10.06 7.00 -6.37
CA VAL A 44 -11.45 6.86 -6.75
C VAL A 44 -12.23 7.95 -6.01
N ILE A 45 -12.52 9.05 -6.70
CA ILE A 45 -13.39 10.11 -6.17
C ILE A 45 -14.83 9.58 -6.22
N GLY A 46 -15.44 9.39 -5.05
CA GLY A 46 -16.84 8.98 -4.94
C GLY A 46 -17.74 9.98 -5.65
N VAL A 47 -18.52 9.50 -6.62
CA VAL A 47 -19.44 10.36 -7.38
C VAL A 47 -20.83 10.16 -6.80
N LYS A 48 -21.41 11.22 -6.22
CA LYS A 48 -22.71 11.22 -5.54
C LYS A 48 -23.83 10.52 -6.32
N ASP A 49 -23.80 10.61 -7.65
CA ASP A 49 -24.75 9.98 -8.56
C ASP A 49 -24.06 9.12 -9.62
N VAL A 50 -23.38 8.06 -9.17
CA VAL A 50 -22.93 7.00 -10.07
C VAL A 50 -24.12 6.19 -10.59
N SER A 51 -24.28 6.19 -11.92
CA SER A 51 -25.27 5.38 -12.63
C SER A 51 -24.81 3.92 -12.77
N SER A 52 -25.76 3.01 -13.00
CA SER A 52 -25.43 1.58 -13.12
C SER A 52 -24.55 1.30 -14.36
N SER A 53 -24.71 2.06 -15.44
CA SER A 53 -23.84 1.97 -16.63
C SER A 53 -22.41 2.44 -16.36
N GLN A 54 -22.21 3.44 -15.49
CA GLN A 54 -20.88 3.90 -15.09
C GLN A 54 -20.17 2.89 -14.17
N LEU A 55 -20.89 2.19 -13.29
CA LEU A 55 -20.33 1.06 -12.52
C LEU A 55 -19.87 -0.07 -13.44
N LEU A 56 -20.66 -0.37 -14.47
CA LEU A 56 -20.34 -1.38 -15.46
C LEU A 56 -19.11 -1.00 -16.29
N ASP A 57 -19.04 0.26 -16.76
CA ASP A 57 -17.89 0.77 -17.50
C ASP A 57 -16.62 0.76 -16.64
N ALA A 58 -16.73 1.14 -15.37
CA ALA A 58 -15.64 1.06 -14.40
C ALA A 58 -15.20 -0.40 -14.14
N TYR A 59 -16.14 -1.34 -14.02
CA TYR A 59 -15.83 -2.77 -13.91
C TYR A 59 -15.09 -3.28 -15.15
N LYS A 60 -15.54 -2.91 -16.36
CA LYS A 60 -14.87 -3.26 -17.62
C LYS A 60 -13.48 -2.65 -17.75
N LYS A 61 -13.24 -1.49 -17.15
CA LYS A 61 -11.92 -0.84 -17.06
C LYS A 61 -10.99 -1.49 -16.04
N GLY A 62 -11.45 -2.54 -15.34
CA GLY A 62 -10.63 -3.34 -14.43
C GLY A 62 -10.67 -2.89 -12.97
N LEU A 63 -11.64 -2.05 -12.56
CA LEU A 63 -11.81 -1.71 -11.15
C LEU A 63 -12.33 -2.91 -10.36
N ASN A 64 -11.75 -3.14 -9.18
CA ASN A 64 -12.20 -4.18 -8.28
C ASN A 64 -13.50 -3.77 -7.55
N LEU A 65 -14.18 -4.72 -6.92
CA LEU A 65 -15.47 -4.47 -6.25
C LEU A 65 -15.36 -3.44 -5.12
N GLU A 66 -14.26 -3.41 -4.39
CA GLU A 66 -14.03 -2.43 -3.31
C GLU A 66 -13.91 -1.00 -3.85
N GLN A 67 -13.18 -0.84 -4.96
CA GLN A 67 -13.06 0.44 -5.67
C GLN A 67 -14.39 0.86 -6.29
N LEU A 68 -15.20 -0.07 -6.78
CA LEU A 68 -16.55 0.24 -7.26
C LEU A 68 -17.49 0.65 -6.12
N CYS A 69 -17.36 0.06 -4.93
CA CYS A 69 -18.06 0.50 -3.73
C CYS A 69 -17.66 1.92 -3.31
N GLN A 70 -16.36 2.25 -3.39
CA GLN A 70 -15.85 3.60 -3.13
C GLN A 70 -16.34 4.60 -4.20
N LEU A 71 -16.37 4.20 -5.47
CA LEU A 71 -16.92 5.02 -6.57
C LEU A 71 -18.41 5.32 -6.37
N ALA A 72 -19.15 4.35 -5.83
CA ALA A 72 -20.56 4.47 -5.49
C ALA A 72 -20.82 5.21 -4.16
N ASP A 73 -19.79 5.69 -3.47
CA ASP A 73 -19.92 6.46 -2.22
C ASP A 73 -20.82 5.77 -1.16
N GLY A 74 -20.71 4.45 -1.06
CA GLY A 74 -21.52 3.65 -0.12
C GLY A 74 -23.01 3.49 -0.50
N LYS A 75 -23.45 4.05 -1.64
CA LYS A 75 -24.83 3.88 -2.18
C LYS A 75 -25.15 2.42 -2.53
N TYR A 76 -24.12 1.62 -2.82
CA TYR A 76 -24.25 0.20 -3.15
C TYR A 76 -23.24 -0.64 -2.38
N THR A 77 -23.69 -1.75 -1.81
CA THR A 77 -22.80 -2.77 -1.24
C THR A 77 -22.20 -3.65 -2.35
N ALA A 78 -21.09 -4.34 -2.05
CA ALA A 78 -20.42 -5.21 -3.02
C ALA A 78 -21.39 -6.23 -3.67
N GLU A 79 -22.30 -6.81 -2.89
CA GLU A 79 -23.33 -7.72 -3.39
C GLU A 79 -24.34 -7.05 -4.33
N GLN A 80 -24.72 -5.80 -4.06
CA GLN A 80 -25.63 -5.05 -4.91
C GLN A 80 -24.95 -4.65 -6.23
N ILE A 81 -23.65 -4.34 -6.21
CA ILE A 81 -22.85 -4.09 -7.39
C ILE A 81 -22.76 -5.35 -8.25
N VAL A 82 -22.45 -6.50 -7.65
CA VAL A 82 -22.43 -7.80 -8.36
C VAL A 82 -23.79 -8.11 -8.98
N LYS A 83 -24.89 -7.97 -8.24
CA LYS A 83 -26.25 -8.18 -8.79
C LYS A 83 -26.57 -7.23 -9.95
N LYS A 84 -26.09 -5.99 -9.89
CA LYS A 84 -26.23 -5.01 -10.99
C LYS A 84 -25.41 -5.40 -12.21
N LEU A 85 -24.16 -5.82 -12.02
CA LEU A 85 -23.28 -6.28 -13.11
C LEU A 85 -23.85 -7.52 -13.80
N GLN A 86 -24.37 -8.48 -13.04
CA GLN A 86 -25.05 -9.67 -13.57
C GLN A 86 -26.32 -9.33 -14.36
N LYS A 87 -27.15 -8.40 -13.86
CA LYS A 87 -28.33 -7.91 -14.60
C LYS A 87 -27.98 -7.20 -15.90
N MET A 88 -26.75 -6.68 -16.02
CA MET A 88 -26.25 -6.00 -17.22
C MET A 88 -25.46 -6.93 -18.15
N GLY A 89 -25.47 -8.25 -17.89
CA GLY A 89 -24.90 -9.25 -18.81
C GLY A 89 -23.42 -9.55 -18.62
N VAL A 90 -22.82 -9.09 -17.52
CA VAL A 90 -21.47 -9.54 -17.11
C VAL A 90 -21.62 -10.88 -16.41
N ARG A 91 -21.12 -11.95 -17.04
CA ARG A 91 -21.06 -13.30 -16.47
C ARG A 91 -19.79 -13.49 -15.65
#